data_AF-A0AAW8QX40-F1
#
_entry.id   AF-A0AAW8QX40-F1
#
_cell.length_a   1.000
_cell.length_b   1.000
_cell.length_c   1.000
_cell.angle_alpha   90.00
_cell.angle_beta   90.00
_cell.angle_gamma   90.00
#
_symmetry.space_group_name_H-M   'P 1'
#
loop_
_entity.id
_entity.type
_entity.pdbx_description
1 polymer ?
#
loop_
_entity_poly.entity_id
_entity_poly.type
_entity_poly.pdbx_seq_one_letter_code
_entity_poly.pdbx_strand_id
1 'polypeptide(L)'
;MNELCNKLAVSIDSLIKLRDVNGKGVTRALMYMKKVAQLDLQKASDEKYYIAMLNKIRNAIVHTGGILHTEPSSDIYRFINNEIFISISADGALIIHDDFIDRFIGILIGFFDKLDSEIQMFIERYDAQPNS
;
A
#
# COMPACT_ATOMS: atom_id res chain seq x y z
N MET A 1 -3.26 5.86 -8.13
CA MET A 1 -3.01 6.46 -6.78
C MET A 1 -2.75 7.96 -6.81
N ASN A 2 -1.73 8.47 -7.52
CA ASN A 2 -1.46 9.92 -7.52
C ASN A 2 -2.64 10.76 -8.05
N GLU A 3 -3.27 10.31 -9.13
CA GLU A 3 -4.44 10.98 -9.70
C GLU A 3 -5.64 11.02 -8.75
N LEU A 4 -5.86 9.94 -7.98
CA LEU A 4 -6.91 9.89 -6.97
C LEU A 4 -6.68 10.93 -5.86
N CYS A 5 -5.44 11.06 -5.38
CA CYS A 5 -5.10 12.11 -4.41
C CYS A 5 -5.32 13.51 -4.98
N ASN A 6 -5.03 13.74 -6.26
CA ASN A 6 -5.28 15.03 -6.90
C ASN A 6 -6.78 15.33 -7.00
N LYS A 7 -7.61 14.32 -7.34
CA LYS A 7 -9.08 14.47 -7.36
C LYS A 7 -9.63 14.80 -5.97
N LEU A 8 -9.19 14.06 -4.94
CA LEU A 8 -9.56 14.33 -3.55
C LEU A 8 -9.15 15.75 -3.10
N ALA A 9 -7.95 16.21 -3.47
CA ALA A 9 -7.48 17.55 -3.13
C ALA A 9 -8.40 18.66 -3.64
N VAL A 10 -8.93 18.49 -4.87
CA VAL A 10 -9.88 19.41 -5.49
C VAL A 10 -11.23 19.35 -4.77
N SER A 11 -11.73 18.16 -4.45
CA SER A 11 -13.02 17.97 -3.78
C SER A 11 -13.09 18.54 -2.36
N ILE A 12 -11.96 18.64 -1.65
CA ILE A 12 -11.92 19.08 -0.24
C ILE A 12 -11.29 20.47 -0.06
N ASP A 13 -11.01 21.17 -1.17
CA ASP A 13 -10.29 22.46 -1.21
C ASP A 13 -9.03 22.50 -0.31
N SER A 14 -8.23 21.42 -0.35
CA SER A 14 -7.08 21.33 0.55
C SER A 14 -5.93 22.24 0.13
N LEU A 15 -5.45 23.04 1.07
CA LEU A 15 -4.18 23.77 0.94
C LEU A 15 -2.95 22.83 0.89
N ILE A 16 -3.09 21.57 1.34
CA ILE A 16 -2.02 20.57 1.34
C ILE A 16 -2.14 19.73 0.07
N LYS A 17 -1.08 19.68 -0.75
CA LYS A 17 -1.01 18.84 -1.94
C LYS A 17 -0.25 17.55 -1.66
N LEU A 18 -0.46 16.53 -2.49
CA LEU A 18 0.24 15.24 -2.37
C LEU A 18 1.77 15.39 -2.33
N ARG A 19 2.31 16.37 -3.06
CA ARG A 19 3.75 16.67 -3.10
C ARG A 19 4.29 17.21 -1.77
N ASP A 20 3.42 17.76 -0.93
CA ASP A 20 3.78 18.37 0.36
C ASP A 20 3.81 17.31 1.48
N VAL A 21 3.43 16.06 1.18
CA VAL A 21 3.49 14.93 2.11
C VAL A 21 4.79 14.16 1.92
N ASN A 22 5.57 14.03 3.00
CA ASN A 22 6.77 13.20 3.02
C ASN A 22 6.45 11.71 2.85
N GLY A 23 7.15 11.05 1.93
CA GLY A 23 7.00 9.62 1.64
C GLY A 23 7.34 9.28 0.18
N LYS A 24 7.36 7.98 -0.15
CA LYS A 24 7.60 7.49 -1.52
C LYS A 24 6.43 6.63 -2.01
N GLY A 25 6.07 6.78 -3.28
CA GLY A 25 5.09 5.94 -3.98
C GLY A 25 3.74 5.84 -3.27
N VAL A 26 3.24 4.60 -3.13
CA VAL A 26 1.93 4.27 -2.54
C VAL A 26 1.81 4.76 -1.09
N THR A 27 2.87 4.67 -0.29
CA THR A 27 2.86 5.11 1.11
C THR A 27 2.57 6.61 1.24
N ARG A 28 3.11 7.44 0.34
CA ARG A 28 2.83 8.90 0.31
C ARG A 28 1.36 9.17 0.00
N ALA A 29 0.82 8.49 -1.01
CA ALA A 29 -0.57 8.63 -1.41
C ALA A 29 -1.53 8.20 -0.29
N LEU A 30 -1.24 7.11 0.42
CA LEU A 30 -2.04 6.67 1.57
C LEU A 30 -1.95 7.61 2.77
N MET A 31 -0.77 8.18 3.02
CA MET A 31 -0.62 9.16 4.11
C MET A 31 -1.39 10.45 3.80
N TYR A 32 -1.40 10.89 2.54
CA TYR A 32 -2.23 12.02 2.09
C TYR A 32 -3.71 11.75 2.33
N MET A 33 -4.22 10.59 1.85
CA MET A 33 -5.60 10.18 2.06
C MET A 33 -6.01 10.12 3.53
N LYS A 34 -5.15 9.56 4.39
CA LYS A 34 -5.42 9.48 5.83
C LYS A 34 -5.42 10.85 6.51
N LYS A 35 -4.43 11.70 6.21
CA LYS A 35 -4.22 12.96 6.95
C LYS A 35 -5.07 14.12 6.42
N VAL A 36 -5.33 14.13 5.12
CA VAL A 36 -5.96 15.27 4.44
C VAL A 36 -7.42 14.95 4.12
N ALA A 37 -7.70 13.77 3.57
CA ALA A 37 -9.07 13.34 3.27
C ALA A 37 -9.74 12.59 4.45
N GLN A 38 -9.05 12.43 5.59
CA GLN A 38 -9.52 11.73 6.78
C GLN A 38 -10.09 10.33 6.51
N LEU A 39 -9.60 9.66 5.46
CA LEU A 39 -10.04 8.31 5.11
C LEU A 39 -9.55 7.31 6.16
N ASP A 40 -10.46 6.50 6.71
CA ASP A 40 -10.10 5.45 7.65
C ASP A 40 -9.71 4.18 6.92
N LEU A 41 -8.43 4.14 6.58
CA LEU A 41 -7.86 3.02 5.87
C LEU A 41 -7.33 1.92 6.81
N GLN A 42 -7.86 1.81 8.04
CA GLN A 42 -7.57 0.68 8.94
C GLN A 42 -8.13 -0.63 8.40
N LYS A 43 -9.29 -0.61 7.74
CA LYS A 43 -9.89 -1.82 7.15
C LYS A 43 -9.00 -2.49 6.10
N ALA A 44 -8.09 -1.72 5.49
CA ALA A 44 -7.12 -2.19 4.50
C ALA A 44 -5.70 -2.34 5.08
N SER A 45 -5.54 -2.48 6.41
CA SER A 45 -4.22 -2.57 7.07
C SER A 45 -3.36 -3.70 6.50
N ASP A 46 -3.98 -4.85 6.26
CA ASP A 46 -3.28 -6.08 5.91
C ASP A 46 -2.78 -6.01 4.48
N GLU A 47 -3.63 -5.56 3.54
CA GLU A 47 -3.22 -5.37 2.15
C GLU A 47 -2.16 -4.29 2.03
N LYS A 48 -2.24 -3.21 2.82
CA LYS A 48 -1.21 -2.18 2.84
C LYS A 48 0.12 -2.69 3.33
N TYR A 49 0.11 -3.47 4.41
CA TYR A 49 1.32 -4.08 4.94
C TYR A 49 1.93 -5.02 3.88
N TYR A 50 1.09 -5.83 3.25
CA TYR A 50 1.49 -6.73 2.16
C TYR A 50 2.15 -5.99 0.99
N ILE A 51 1.49 -4.97 0.45
CA ILE A 51 2.00 -4.13 -0.64
C ILE A 51 3.31 -3.44 -0.22
N ALA A 52 3.42 -3.01 1.03
CA ALA A 52 4.66 -2.41 1.53
C ALA A 52 5.82 -3.42 1.60
N MET A 53 5.58 -4.65 2.04
CA MET A 53 6.60 -5.71 2.05
C MET A 53 7.01 -6.11 0.63
N LEU A 54 6.05 -6.25 -0.28
CA LEU A 54 6.36 -6.53 -1.69
C LEU A 54 7.16 -5.43 -2.37
N ASN A 55 6.92 -4.15 -2.02
CA ASN A 55 7.77 -3.07 -2.52
C ASN A 55 9.23 -3.20 -2.03
N LYS A 56 9.46 -3.70 -0.80
CA LYS A 56 10.82 -3.98 -0.31
C LYS A 56 11.44 -5.14 -1.10
N ILE A 57 10.68 -6.21 -1.34
CA ILE A 57 11.13 -7.36 -2.14
C ILE A 57 11.48 -6.94 -3.58
N ARG A 58 10.59 -6.17 -4.24
CA ARG A 58 10.85 -5.60 -5.57
C ARG A 58 12.12 -4.76 -5.58
N ASN A 59 12.39 -3.99 -4.54
CA ASN A 59 13.63 -3.22 -4.45
C ASN A 59 14.85 -4.11 -4.31
N ALA A 60 14.78 -5.22 -3.57
CA ALA A 60 15.84 -6.22 -3.52
C ALA A 60 16.08 -6.88 -4.90
N ILE A 61 15.01 -7.24 -5.62
CA ILE A 61 15.13 -7.77 -6.98
C ILE A 61 15.89 -6.79 -7.90
N VAL A 62 15.52 -5.51 -7.86
CA VAL A 62 16.10 -4.48 -8.74
C VAL A 62 17.54 -4.09 -8.33
N HIS A 63 17.83 -4.02 -7.04
CA HIS A 63 19.08 -3.44 -6.55
C HIS A 63 20.13 -4.47 -6.10
N THR A 64 19.71 -5.65 -5.65
CA THR A 64 20.60 -6.72 -5.16
C THR A 64 20.48 -8.01 -5.98
N GLY A 65 19.81 -7.96 -7.13
CA GLY A 65 19.58 -9.14 -7.96
C GLY A 65 18.69 -10.19 -7.28
N GLY A 66 17.89 -9.78 -6.29
CA GLY A 66 17.03 -10.70 -5.54
C GLY A 66 17.71 -11.39 -4.36
N ILE A 67 18.95 -11.02 -4.02
CA ILE A 67 19.62 -11.53 -2.81
C ILE A 67 19.18 -10.72 -1.60
N LEU A 68 18.69 -11.40 -0.56
CA LEU A 68 18.22 -10.85 0.70
C LEU A 68 19.12 -11.27 1.85
N HIS A 69 20.02 -10.37 2.25
CA HIS A 69 20.77 -10.51 3.51
C HIS A 69 19.93 -9.92 4.64
N THR A 70 18.97 -10.68 5.12
CA THR A 70 18.02 -10.23 6.15
C THR A 70 18.25 -10.96 7.45
N GLU A 71 18.36 -10.21 8.55
CA GLU A 71 18.35 -10.83 9.87
C GLU A 71 16.99 -11.45 10.18
N PRO A 72 16.93 -12.54 10.97
CA PRO A 72 15.68 -13.17 11.40
C PRO A 72 14.71 -12.22 12.13
N SER A 73 15.24 -11.14 12.70
CA SER A 73 14.52 -10.08 13.40
C SER A 73 13.77 -9.13 12.46
N SER A 74 14.13 -9.09 11.17
CA SER A 74 13.62 -8.08 10.24
C SER A 74 12.18 -8.37 9.79
N ASP A 75 11.40 -7.31 9.59
CA ASP A 75 10.00 -7.42 9.14
C ASP A 75 9.86 -8.19 7.82
N ILE A 76 10.82 -8.01 6.91
CA ILE A 76 10.82 -8.68 5.60
C ILE A 76 11.07 -10.18 5.74
N TYR A 77 11.96 -10.59 6.64
CA TYR A 77 12.20 -12.00 6.91
C TYR A 77 10.96 -12.67 7.51
N ARG A 78 10.33 -12.03 8.49
CA ARG A 78 9.08 -12.51 9.09
C ARG A 78 7.93 -12.57 8.08
N PHE A 79 7.83 -11.58 7.20
CA PHE A 79 6.85 -11.58 6.12
C PHE A 79 7.06 -12.77 5.19
N ILE A 80 8.28 -12.99 4.70
CA ILE A 80 8.59 -14.10 3.80
C ILE A 80 8.33 -15.45 4.47
N ASN A 81 8.69 -15.61 5.74
CA ASN A 81 8.42 -16.86 6.47
C ASN A 81 6.93 -17.18 6.66
N ASN A 82 6.05 -16.18 6.54
CA ASN A 82 4.60 -16.34 6.66
C ASN A 82 3.90 -16.34 5.29
N GLU A 83 4.63 -16.16 4.19
CA GLU A 83 4.10 -16.16 2.83
C GLU A 83 4.40 -17.49 2.16
N ILE A 84 3.37 -18.17 1.66
CA ILE A 84 3.50 -19.50 1.08
C ILE A 84 4.10 -19.47 -0.32
N PHE A 85 3.97 -18.34 -1.03
CA PHE A 85 4.43 -18.20 -2.42
C PHE A 85 5.77 -17.47 -2.56
N ILE A 86 6.47 -17.20 -1.45
CA ILE A 86 7.81 -16.62 -1.45
C ILE A 86 8.66 -17.39 -0.44
N SER A 87 9.90 -17.73 -0.79
CA SER A 87 10.87 -18.25 0.17
C SER A 87 12.27 -17.68 -0.07
N ILE A 88 13.19 -17.99 0.84
CA ILE A 88 14.61 -17.65 0.73
C ILE A 88 15.42 -18.95 0.70
N SER A 89 16.31 -19.09 -0.28
CA SER A 89 17.24 -20.21 -0.36
C SER A 89 18.35 -20.11 0.71
N ALA A 90 19.13 -21.18 0.87
CA ALA A 90 20.23 -21.22 1.85
C ALA A 90 21.32 -20.15 1.60
N ASP A 91 21.52 -19.75 0.35
CA ASP A 91 22.45 -18.69 -0.07
C ASP A 91 21.81 -17.28 -0.07
N GLY A 92 20.55 -17.16 0.36
CA GLY A 92 19.87 -15.87 0.52
C GLY A 92 19.14 -15.36 -0.72
N ALA A 93 19.02 -16.16 -1.78
CA ALA A 93 18.26 -15.79 -2.96
C ALA A 93 16.75 -15.90 -2.72
N LEU A 94 16.01 -14.90 -3.17
CA LEU A 94 14.56 -14.92 -3.18
C LEU A 94 14.05 -15.95 -4.21
N ILE A 95 13.17 -16.83 -3.78
CA ILE A 95 12.43 -17.76 -4.64
C ILE A 95 10.97 -17.32 -4.65
N ILE A 96 10.42 -17.09 -5.85
CA ILE A 96 9.00 -16.79 -6.06
C ILE A 96 8.37 -18.05 -6.64
N HIS A 97 7.33 -18.56 -5.99
CA HIS A 97 6.63 -19.77 -6.40
C HIS A 97 5.46 -19.44 -7.33
N ASP A 98 4.92 -20.48 -7.96
CA ASP A 98 3.68 -20.40 -8.73
C ASP A 98 2.54 -19.85 -7.84
N ASP A 99 1.49 -19.30 -8.47
CA ASP A 99 0.36 -18.62 -7.83
C ASP A 99 0.68 -17.32 -7.07
N PHE A 100 1.96 -16.94 -6.93
CA PHE A 100 2.34 -15.66 -6.30
C PHE A 100 1.66 -14.47 -6.97
N ILE A 101 1.63 -14.45 -8.31
CA ILE A 101 1.04 -13.36 -9.09
C ILE A 101 -0.47 -13.28 -8.83
N ASP A 102 -1.17 -14.40 -8.82
CA ASP A 102 -2.61 -14.45 -8.56
C ASP A 102 -2.93 -14.03 -7.12
N ARG A 103 -2.13 -14.50 -6.15
CA ARG A 103 -2.21 -14.04 -4.76
C ARG A 103 -2.05 -12.52 -4.68
N PHE A 104 -1.06 -11.95 -5.34
CA PHE A 104 -0.80 -10.52 -5.30
C PHE A 104 -1.92 -9.71 -5.97
N ILE A 105 -2.43 -10.17 -7.11
CA ILE A 105 -3.58 -9.54 -7.77
C ILE A 105 -4.79 -9.54 -6.83
N GLY A 106 -5.07 -10.65 -6.14
CA GLY A 106 -6.15 -10.72 -5.15
C GLY A 106 -5.99 -9.71 -4.01
N ILE A 107 -4.76 -9.52 -3.51
CA ILE A 107 -4.47 -8.49 -2.50
C ILE A 107 -4.71 -7.07 -3.06
N LEU A 108 -4.32 -6.81 -4.31
CA LEU A 108 -4.56 -5.50 -4.94
C LEU A 108 -6.05 -5.22 -5.13
N ILE A 109 -6.83 -6.21 -5.57
CA ILE A 109 -8.28 -6.08 -5.70
C ILE A 109 -8.90 -5.76 -4.34
N GLY A 110 -8.63 -6.58 -3.32
CA GLY A 110 -9.18 -6.36 -1.97
C GLY A 110 -8.77 -5.01 -1.38
N PHE A 111 -7.55 -4.55 -1.67
CA PHE A 111 -7.12 -3.21 -1.29
C PHE A 111 -7.96 -2.12 -1.95
N PHE A 112 -8.19 -2.21 -3.27
CA PHE A 112 -8.94 -1.21 -4.02
C PHE A 112 -10.43 -1.22 -3.68
N ASP A 113 -11.03 -2.38 -3.42
CA ASP A 113 -12.44 -2.48 -3.00
C ASP A 113 -12.69 -1.79 -1.65
N LYS A 114 -11.78 -2.01 -0.69
CA LYS A 114 -11.83 -1.35 0.62
C LYS A 114 -11.58 0.15 0.51
N LEU A 115 -10.66 0.56 -0.37
CA LEU A 115 -10.39 1.97 -0.64
C LEU A 115 -11.60 2.66 -1.27
N ASP A 116 -12.24 2.03 -2.25
CA ASP A 116 -13.43 2.56 -2.91
C ASP A 116 -14.58 2.73 -1.92
N SER A 117 -14.81 1.74 -1.05
CA SER A 117 -15.81 1.82 0.02
C SER A 117 -15.60 3.03 0.93
N GLU A 118 -14.36 3.29 1.36
CA GLU A 118 -14.04 4.46 2.19
C GLU A 118 -14.21 5.79 1.44
N ILE A 119 -13.94 5.81 0.13
CA ILE A 119 -14.15 6.99 -0.71
C ILE A 119 -15.65 7.27 -0.87
N GLN A 120 -16.47 6.25 -1.12
CA GLN A 120 -17.93 6.42 -1.19
C GLN A 120 -18.49 6.95 0.13
N MET A 121 -18.10 6.36 1.26
CA MET A 121 -18.47 6.86 2.59
C MET A 121 -17.99 8.29 2.85
N PHE A 122 -16.87 8.70 2.27
CA PHE A 122 -16.40 10.08 2.35
C PHE A 122 -17.26 11.04 1.53
N ILE A 123 -17.58 10.69 0.28
CA ILE A 123 -18.43 11.49 -0.61
C ILE A 123 -19.81 11.69 0.02
N GLU A 124 -20.43 10.62 0.52
CA GLU A 124 -21.74 10.70 1.21
C GLU A 124 -21.72 11.64 2.42
N ARG A 125 -20.64 11.62 3.22
CA ARG A 125 -20.48 12.53 4.37
C ARG A 125 -20.33 13.98 3.94
N TYR A 126 -19.69 14.23 2.81
CA TYR A 126 -19.45 15.58 2.30
C TYR A 126 -20.71 16.17 1.65
N ASP A 127 -21.41 15.38 0.83
CA ASP A 127 -22.66 15.80 0.19
C ASP A 127 -23.81 16.00 1.19
N ALA A 128 -23.74 15.35 2.36
CA ALA A 128 -24.72 15.51 3.44
C ALA A 128 -24.50 16.76 4.31
N GLN A 129 -23.43 17.54 4.12
CA GLN A 129 -23.26 18.80 4.84
C GLN A 129 -24.05 19.92 4.14
N PRO A 130 -25.07 20.52 4.79
CA PRO A 130 -25.79 21.63 4.19
C PRO A 130 -24.83 22.82 4.06
N ASN A 131 -24.75 23.40 2.86
CA ASN A 131 -24.00 24.63 2.58
C ASN A 131 -24.30 25.68 3.66
N SER A 132 -23.31 25.92 4.53
CA SER A 132 -23.32 26.99 5.54
C SER A 132 -22.96 28.33 4.92
#